data_AF-A0AAX2ZAA4-F1
#
_entry.id   AF-A0AAX2ZAA4-F1
#
_cell.length_a   1.000
_cell.length_b   1.000
_cell.length_c   1.000
_cell.angle_alpha   90.00
_cell.angle_beta   90.00
_cell.angle_gamma   90.00
#
_symmetry.space_group_name_H-M   'P 1'
#
loop_
_entity.id
_entity.type
_entity.pdbx_description
1 polymer ?
#
loop_
_entity_poly.entity_id
_entity_poly.type
_entity_poly.pdbx_seq_one_letter_code
_entity_poly.pdbx_strand_id
1 'polypeptide(L)'
;MFNKNVALYHEGHHHEHDHVHAECGCGGNCHNHEEEVSKDEKTLNILLVHWVNHNQSHEEGFREWVNKAKEMGKEETAEYIEKAIACMQQANEMLLEAKKNM
;
A
#
# COMPACT_ATOMS: atom_id res chain seq x y z
N MET A 1 32.93 4.62 -11.98
CA MET A 1 31.97 5.49 -11.28
C MET A 1 30.57 5.06 -11.66
N PHE A 2 30.00 4.08 -10.95
CA PHE A 2 28.59 3.70 -11.12
C PHE A 2 27.76 4.47 -10.11
N ASN A 3 27.33 5.66 -10.53
CA ASN A 3 26.33 6.44 -9.82
C ASN A 3 24.96 6.06 -10.35
N LYS A 4 24.16 5.40 -9.51
CA LYS A 4 22.72 5.62 -9.35
C LYS A 4 22.30 4.93 -8.05
N ASN A 5 22.56 5.67 -6.98
CA ASN A 5 21.94 5.46 -5.69
C ASN A 5 20.42 5.58 -5.79
N VAL A 6 19.79 4.96 -4.78
CA VAL A 6 18.45 5.21 -4.26
C VAL A 6 17.34 4.37 -4.89
N ALA A 7 17.17 3.16 -4.35
CA ALA A 7 15.84 2.65 -4.08
C ALA A 7 15.15 3.69 -3.18
N LEU A 8 14.28 4.52 -3.76
CA LEU A 8 13.42 5.41 -3.01
C LEU A 8 12.39 4.53 -2.31
N TYR A 9 12.69 4.21 -1.05
CA TYR A 9 11.68 3.82 -0.09
C TYR A 9 10.56 4.86 -0.15
N HIS A 10 9.32 4.42 -0.36
CA HIS A 10 8.16 5.30 -0.28
C HIS A 10 8.09 5.78 1.17
N GLU A 11 8.56 7.00 1.42
CA GLU A 11 8.41 7.68 2.70
C GLU A 11 6.91 7.93 2.91
N GLY A 12 6.37 7.35 3.97
CA GLY A 12 4.98 7.54 4.38
C GLY A 12 4.70 9.03 4.55
N HIS A 13 3.80 9.55 3.73
CA HIS A 13 3.36 10.93 3.80
C HIS A 13 2.60 11.13 5.13
N HIS A 14 3.32 11.60 6.17
CA HIS A 14 2.72 12.04 7.42
C HIS A 14 1.90 13.31 7.16
N HIS A 15 0.58 13.19 7.19
CA HIS A 15 -0.31 14.34 7.29
C HIS A 15 -0.45 14.73 8.76
N GLU A 16 0.35 15.70 9.18
CA GLU A 16 0.17 16.37 10.47
C GLU A 16 -1.03 17.35 10.33
N HIS A 17 -2.18 16.98 10.88
CA HIS A 17 -3.33 17.87 11.00
C HIS A 17 -3.38 18.42 12.43
N ASP A 18 -2.91 19.66 12.57
CA ASP A 18 -3.05 20.47 13.77
C ASP A 18 -4.53 20.91 13.90
N HIS A 19 -5.17 20.56 15.02
CA HIS A 19 -6.53 21.02 15.34
C HIS A 19 -6.54 21.63 16.73
N VAL A 20 -6.73 22.95 16.74
CA VAL A 20 -6.91 23.77 17.93
C VAL A 20 -8.32 23.53 18.47
N HIS A 21 -8.46 22.90 19.64
CA HIS A 21 -9.74 22.82 20.33
C HIS A 21 -10.03 24.15 21.02
N ALA A 22 -10.75 25.04 20.33
CA ALA A 22 -11.38 26.19 20.97
C ALA A 22 -12.63 25.71 21.74
N GLU A 23 -12.62 25.96 23.04
CA GLU A 23 -13.66 25.64 24.01
C GLU A 23 -15.07 25.95 23.50
N CYS A 24 -15.97 24.97 23.55
CA CYS A 24 -17.41 25.22 23.41
C CYS A 24 -18.11 24.89 24.71
N GLY A 25 -18.44 25.94 25.48
CA GLY A 25 -19.31 25.87 26.63
C GLY A 25 -20.75 25.61 26.19
N CYS A 26 -21.19 24.36 26.23
CA CYS A 26 -22.60 23.99 26.13
C CYS A 26 -22.89 22.82 27.08
N GLY A 27 -23.51 23.13 28.22
CA GLY A 27 -24.20 22.14 29.04
C GLY A 27 -25.51 21.76 28.38
N GLY A 28 -25.50 20.75 27.51
CA GLY A 28 -26.68 20.31 26.80
C GLY A 28 -26.41 19.04 26.01
N ASN A 29 -27.13 17.98 26.34
CA ASN A 29 -27.10 16.67 25.71
C ASN A 29 -27.42 16.74 24.20
N CYS A 30 -26.41 16.84 23.34
CA CYS A 30 -26.61 16.91 21.90
C CYS A 30 -25.46 16.32 21.06
N HIS A 31 -25.19 15.02 21.17
CA HIS A 31 -24.59 14.28 20.05
C HIS A 31 -25.22 12.90 19.96
N ASN A 32 -26.04 12.72 18.93
CA ASN A 32 -26.42 11.40 18.43
C ASN A 32 -25.11 10.73 18.01
N HIS A 33 -24.69 9.69 18.71
CA HIS A 33 -23.51 8.92 18.33
C HIS A 33 -23.93 8.01 17.16
N GLU A 34 -24.03 8.59 15.97
CA GLU A 34 -23.83 7.81 14.75
C GLU A 34 -22.44 7.18 14.89
N GLU A 35 -22.30 5.87 14.65
CA GLU A 35 -21.01 5.18 14.73
C GLU A 35 -20.03 5.85 13.77
N GLU A 36 -19.23 6.77 14.30
CA GLU A 36 -18.28 7.54 13.52
C GLU A 36 -17.16 6.59 13.10
N VAL A 37 -17.09 6.27 11.80
CA VAL A 37 -15.99 5.51 11.20
C VAL A 37 -14.68 6.08 11.71
N SER A 38 -13.90 5.23 12.40
CA SER A 38 -12.67 5.66 13.07
C SER A 38 -11.66 6.21 12.05
N LYS A 39 -10.75 7.08 12.50
CA LYS A 39 -9.65 7.56 11.64
C LYS A 39 -8.83 6.41 11.08
N ASP A 40 -8.64 5.36 11.87
CA ASP A 40 -7.89 4.16 11.49
C ASP A 40 -8.61 3.38 10.39
N GLU A 41 -9.93 3.26 10.47
CA GLU A 41 -10.74 2.58 9.46
C GLU A 41 -10.71 3.32 8.11
N LYS A 42 -10.82 4.66 8.12
CA LYS A 42 -10.65 5.47 6.90
C LYS A 42 -9.25 5.30 6.30
N THR A 43 -8.24 5.30 7.16
CA THR A 43 -6.83 5.13 6.75
C THR A 43 -6.62 3.74 6.15
N LEU A 44 -7.12 2.69 6.78
CA LEU A 44 -7.03 1.32 6.29
C LEU A 44 -7.71 1.18 4.92
N ASN A 45 -8.88 1.79 4.72
CA ASN A 45 -9.58 1.74 3.43
C ASN A 45 -8.75 2.29 2.26
N ILE A 46 -7.97 3.35 2.53
CA ILE A 46 -7.03 3.97 1.57
C ILE A 46 -5.81 3.07 1.37
N LEU A 47 -5.22 2.57 2.45
CA LEU A 47 -4.02 1.73 2.42
C LEU A 47 -4.23 0.45 1.60
N LEU A 48 -5.39 -0.20 1.72
CA LEU A 48 -5.70 -1.43 0.96
C LEU A 48 -5.62 -1.21 -0.56
N VAL A 49 -6.08 -0.06 -1.06
CA VAL A 49 -5.98 0.28 -2.50
C VAL A 49 -4.55 0.67 -2.86
N HIS A 50 -3.89 1.44 -2.00
CA HIS A 50 -2.51 1.87 -2.21
C HIS A 50 -1.56 0.68 -2.33
N TRP A 51 -1.66 -0.32 -1.45
CA TRP A 51 -0.82 -1.51 -1.49
C TRP A 51 -1.04 -2.34 -2.76
N VAL A 52 -2.27 -2.50 -3.24
CA VAL A 52 -2.54 -3.19 -4.52
C VAL A 52 -1.85 -2.47 -5.68
N ASN A 53 -1.99 -1.14 -5.76
CA ASN A 53 -1.35 -0.34 -6.81
C ASN A 53 0.18 -0.42 -6.73
N HIS A 54 0.74 -0.39 -5.52
CA HIS A 54 2.17 -0.49 -5.30
C HIS A 54 2.73 -1.85 -5.70
N ASN A 55 2.03 -2.93 -5.34
CA ASN A 55 2.36 -4.28 -5.75
C ASN A 55 2.33 -4.43 -7.29
N GLN A 56 1.32 -3.90 -7.96
CA GLN A 56 1.27 -3.93 -9.43
C GLN A 56 2.49 -3.24 -10.08
N SER A 57 2.94 -2.11 -9.52
CA SER A 57 4.17 -1.45 -9.98
C SER A 57 5.43 -2.30 -9.76
N HIS A 58 5.51 -3.02 -8.64
CA HIS A 58 6.58 -3.99 -8.41
C HIS A 58 6.54 -5.17 -9.39
N GLU A 59 5.36 -5.71 -9.69
CA GLU A 59 5.19 -6.80 -10.67
C GLU A 59 5.73 -6.41 -12.05
N GLU A 60 5.46 -5.18 -12.50
CA GLU A 60 5.99 -4.65 -13.76
C GLU A 60 7.52 -4.66 -13.78
N GLY A 61 8.14 -4.14 -12.72
CA GLY A 61 9.60 -4.16 -12.56
C GLY A 61 10.16 -5.59 -12.51
N PHE A 62 9.46 -6.51 -11.84
CA PHE A 62 9.86 -7.92 -11.77
C PHE A 62 9.81 -8.59 -13.14
N ARG A 63 8.77 -8.34 -13.96
CA ARG A 63 8.65 -8.90 -15.32
C ARG A 63 9.81 -8.45 -16.21
N GLU A 64 10.26 -7.20 -16.10
CA GLU A 64 11.46 -6.76 -16.81
C GLU A 64 12.71 -7.56 -16.40
N TRP A 65 12.85 -7.86 -15.11
CA TRP A 65 13.97 -8.61 -14.58
C TRP A 65 13.90 -10.10 -14.88
N VAL A 66 12.71 -10.69 -15.04
CA VAL A 66 12.54 -12.05 -15.58
C VAL A 66 13.20 -12.15 -16.96
N ASN A 67 12.89 -11.22 -17.86
CA ASN A 67 13.45 -11.22 -19.21
C ASN A 67 14.98 -11.05 -19.19
N LYS A 68 15.48 -10.09 -18.41
CA LYS A 68 16.93 -9.88 -18.24
C LYS A 68 17.62 -11.11 -17.63
N ALA A 69 16.99 -11.77 -16.66
CA ALA A 69 17.54 -12.99 -16.05
C ALA A 69 17.67 -14.13 -17.06
N LYS A 70 16.65 -14.33 -17.92
CA LYS A 70 16.69 -15.30 -19.02
C LYS A 70 17.79 -14.97 -20.03
N GLU A 71 17.93 -13.71 -20.43
CA GLU A 71 19.01 -13.26 -21.32
C GLU A 71 20.41 -13.50 -20.73
N MET A 72 20.55 -13.46 -19.40
CA MET A 72 21.78 -13.77 -18.67
C MET A 72 22.01 -15.27 -18.44
N GLY A 73 21.12 -16.16 -18.93
CA GLY A 73 21.17 -17.59 -18.69
C GLY A 73 20.89 -17.98 -17.23
N LYS A 74 20.20 -17.12 -16.46
CA LYS A 74 19.83 -17.34 -15.06
C LYS A 74 18.40 -17.87 -14.96
N GLU A 75 18.15 -19.02 -15.56
CA GLU A 75 16.81 -19.62 -15.67
C GLU A 75 16.14 -19.81 -14.29
N GLU A 76 16.84 -20.41 -13.32
CA GLU A 76 16.29 -20.62 -11.98
C GLU A 76 15.97 -19.30 -11.27
N THR A 77 16.81 -18.27 -11.45
CA THR A 77 16.52 -16.93 -10.92
C THR A 77 15.26 -16.34 -11.56
N ALA A 78 15.11 -16.46 -12.88
CA ALA A 78 13.92 -16.01 -13.58
C ALA A 78 12.65 -16.73 -13.07
N GLU A 79 12.73 -18.05 -12.85
CA GLU A 79 11.64 -18.87 -12.31
C GLU A 79 11.21 -18.39 -10.91
N TYR A 80 12.16 -18.10 -10.01
CA TYR A 80 11.81 -17.59 -8.69
C TYR A 80 11.25 -16.16 -8.72
N ILE A 81 11.68 -15.31 -9.66
CA ILE A 81 11.07 -13.98 -9.85
C ILE A 81 9.63 -14.13 -10.37
N GLU A 82 9.37 -15.07 -11.30
CA GLU A 82 8.01 -15.37 -11.76
C GLU A 82 7.11 -15.87 -10.61
N LYS A 83 7.63 -16.73 -9.72
CA LYS A 83 6.92 -17.15 -8.51
C LYS A 83 6.64 -15.97 -7.57
N ALA A 84 7.57 -15.04 -7.43
CA ALA A 84 7.36 -13.83 -6.62
C ALA A 84 6.23 -12.96 -7.18
N ILE A 85 6.13 -12.81 -8.52
CA ILE A 85 5.01 -12.14 -9.18
C ILE A 85 3.69 -12.85 -8.86
N ALA A 86 3.64 -14.18 -8.97
CA ALA A 86 2.42 -14.94 -8.66
C ALA A 86 1.97 -14.77 -7.19
N CYS A 87 2.91 -14.81 -6.24
CA CYS A 87 2.60 -14.54 -4.82
C CYS A 87 2.07 -13.12 -4.61
N MET A 88 2.61 -12.14 -5.34
CA MET A 88 2.18 -10.74 -5.26
C MET A 88 0.76 -10.55 -5.82
N GLN A 89 0.41 -11.27 -6.88
CA GLN A 89 -0.96 -11.29 -7.42
C GLN A 89 -1.95 -11.89 -6.42
N GLN A 90 -1.59 -12.99 -5.75
CA GLN A 90 -2.40 -13.57 -4.68
C GLN A 90 -2.57 -12.61 -3.50
N ALA A 91 -1.52 -11.87 -3.13
CA ALA A 91 -1.61 -10.84 -2.11
C ALA A 91 -2.59 -9.73 -2.53
N ASN A 92 -2.55 -9.29 -3.79
CA ASN A 92 -3.48 -8.30 -4.33
C ASN A 92 -4.93 -8.76 -4.26
N GLU A 93 -5.21 -10.02 -4.61
CA GLU A 93 -6.54 -10.61 -4.49
C GLU A 93 -7.04 -10.54 -3.03
N MET A 94 -6.21 -10.95 -2.07
CA MET A 94 -6.59 -10.93 -0.65
C MET A 94 -6.77 -9.50 -0.11
N LEU A 95 -5.97 -8.53 -0.57
CA LEU A 95 -6.14 -7.13 -0.20
C LEU A 95 -7.44 -6.53 -0.76
N LEU A 96 -7.84 -6.93 -1.98
CA LEU A 96 -9.12 -6.54 -2.55
C LEU A 96 -10.30 -7.18 -1.81
N GLU A 97 -10.19 -8.45 -1.41
CA GLU A 97 -11.18 -9.10 -0.54
C GLU A 97 -11.27 -8.42 0.82
N ALA A 98 -10.14 -8.09 1.45
CA ALA A 98 -10.14 -7.31 2.69
C ALA A 98 -10.89 -5.99 2.53
N LYS A 99 -10.69 -5.27 1.42
CA LYS A 99 -11.40 -4.02 1.12
C LYS A 99 -12.91 -4.20 0.98
N LYS A 100 -13.38 -5.33 0.43
CA LYS A 100 -14.82 -5.62 0.29
C LYS A 100 -15.50 -5.91 1.63
N ASN A 101 -14.73 -6.24 2.67
CA ASN A 101 -15.20 -6.56 4.01
C ASN A 101 -14.91 -5.44 5.03
N MET A 102 -14.50 -4.26 4.55
CA MET A 102 -14.49 -3.01 5.31
C MET A 102 -15.91 -2.45 5.35
#